data_AF-A0A2E8RBN5-F1
#
_entry.id   AF-A0A2E8RBN5-F1
#
_cell.length_a   1.000
_cell.length_b   1.000
_cell.length_c   1.000
_cell.angle_alpha   90.00
_cell.angle_beta   90.00
_cell.angle_gamma   90.00
#
_symmetry.space_group_name_H-M   'P 1'
#
loop_
_entity.id
_entity.type
_entity.pdbx_description
1 polymer ?
#
loop_
_entity_poly.entity_id
_entity_poly.type
_entity_poly.pdbx_seq_one_letter_code
_entity_poly.pdbx_strand_id
1 'polypeptide(L)'
;SFRSIHTVGILSSQNQGFLWKWGPGETWHQHHPTQLPNNNILLFDNGSHSKSLEHSRVIEINPFKNEIVWQYAGSPPNSFYSFHVSSAQRLPNGNTLICEGAHGRIFEVTETKEIVWEYINPFFVKSLRGDVEMNQVFRAHKYSYSDESIKNLFK
;
A
#
# COMPACT_ATOMS: atom_id res chain seq x y z
N SER A 1 -1.82 -3.20 -11.31
CA SER A 1 -2.75 -2.14 -10.86
C SER A 1 -2.95 -1.15 -11.99
N PHE A 2 -4.19 -0.80 -12.29
CA PHE A 2 -4.57 0.23 -13.25
C PHE A 2 -5.18 1.40 -12.47
N ARG A 3 -4.32 2.34 -12.07
CA ARG A 3 -4.66 3.47 -11.18
C ARG A 3 -5.84 4.30 -11.68
N SER A 4 -5.80 4.70 -12.96
CA SER A 4 -6.74 5.67 -13.54
C SER A 4 -8.16 5.14 -13.73
N ILE A 5 -8.34 3.82 -13.71
CA ILE A 5 -9.65 3.15 -13.81
C ILE A 5 -9.98 2.34 -12.56
N HIS A 6 -9.25 2.60 -11.47
CA HIS A 6 -9.46 2.01 -10.15
C HIS A 6 -9.53 0.48 -10.15
N THR A 7 -8.75 -0.16 -11.02
CA THR A 7 -8.84 -1.62 -11.24
C THR A 7 -7.57 -2.33 -10.82
N VAL A 8 -7.73 -3.41 -10.07
CA VAL A 8 -6.71 -4.43 -9.83
C VAL A 8 -7.15 -5.71 -10.54
N GLY A 9 -6.21 -6.49 -11.04
CA GLY A 9 -6.53 -7.76 -11.65
C GLY A 9 -5.34 -8.71 -11.69
N ILE A 10 -5.65 -9.99 -11.84
CA ILE A 10 -4.69 -11.07 -12.05
C ILE A 10 -4.81 -11.46 -13.52
N LEU A 11 -3.68 -11.50 -14.23
CA LEU A 11 -3.64 -11.85 -15.66
C LEU A 11 -3.20 -13.30 -15.84
N SER A 12 -3.80 -13.98 -16.81
CA SER A 12 -3.36 -15.28 -17.29
C SER A 12 -2.20 -15.10 -18.26
N SER A 13 -1.08 -15.78 -18.00
CA SER A 13 0.03 -15.87 -18.94
C SER A 13 -0.30 -16.68 -20.19
N GLN A 14 -1.30 -17.58 -20.13
CA GLN A 14 -1.64 -18.49 -21.22
C GLN A 14 -2.54 -17.81 -22.27
N ASN A 15 -3.58 -17.09 -21.81
CA ASN A 15 -4.64 -16.59 -22.69
C ASN A 15 -4.66 -15.05 -22.81
N GLN A 16 -3.67 -14.35 -22.25
CA GLN A 16 -3.56 -12.88 -22.25
C GLN A 16 -4.78 -12.14 -21.68
N GLY A 17 -5.64 -12.82 -20.92
CA GLY A 17 -6.86 -12.28 -20.31
C GLY A 17 -6.78 -12.15 -18.80
N PHE A 18 -7.80 -11.54 -18.20
CA PHE A 18 -7.92 -11.48 -16.74
C PHE A 18 -8.48 -12.80 -16.18
N LEU A 19 -7.79 -13.37 -15.20
CA LEU A 19 -8.33 -14.41 -14.32
C LEU A 19 -9.27 -13.80 -13.28
N TRP A 20 -8.99 -12.56 -12.87
CA TRP A 20 -9.77 -11.83 -11.88
C TRP A 20 -9.60 -10.32 -12.08
N LYS A 21 -10.66 -9.55 -11.80
CA LYS A 21 -10.68 -8.08 -11.78
C LYS A 21 -11.55 -7.59 -10.64
N TRP A 22 -11.14 -6.50 -10.01
CA TRP A 22 -11.86 -5.87 -8.91
C TRP A 22 -11.44 -4.41 -8.75
N GLY A 23 -12.25 -3.59 -8.08
CA GLY A 23 -11.85 -2.25 -7.62
C GLY A 23 -12.74 -1.08 -8.03
N PRO A 24 -13.37 -1.03 -9.23
CA PRO A 24 -14.25 0.09 -9.58
C PRO A 24 -15.40 0.25 -8.58
N GLY A 25 -15.48 1.43 -7.95
CA GLY A 25 -16.46 1.72 -6.89
C GLY A 25 -16.01 1.34 -5.48
N GLU A 26 -14.97 0.52 -5.35
CA GLU A 26 -14.45 0.00 -4.07
C GLU A 26 -13.13 0.65 -3.65
N THR A 27 -12.29 1.05 -4.60
CA THR A 27 -10.99 1.70 -4.37
C THR A 27 -10.79 2.88 -5.29
N TRP A 28 -9.83 3.73 -4.96
CA TRP A 28 -9.51 4.92 -5.72
C TRP A 28 -7.99 5.12 -5.78
N HIS A 29 -7.46 5.19 -7.00
CA HIS A 29 -6.06 5.52 -7.27
C HIS A 29 -5.02 4.55 -6.65
N GLN A 30 -5.41 3.30 -6.40
CA GLN A 30 -4.68 2.29 -5.66
C GLN A 30 -3.30 1.91 -6.23
N HIS A 31 -2.39 1.57 -5.31
CA HIS A 31 -1.01 1.17 -5.57
C HIS A 31 -0.65 -0.15 -4.86
N HIS A 32 0.41 -0.78 -5.38
CA HIS A 32 1.09 -1.93 -4.77
C HIS A 32 0.23 -3.17 -4.43
N PRO A 33 -0.59 -3.71 -5.36
CA PRO A 33 -1.23 -5.00 -5.15
C PRO A 33 -0.18 -6.10 -5.02
N THR A 34 -0.27 -6.89 -3.94
CA THR A 34 0.62 -8.02 -3.67
C THR A 34 -0.22 -9.24 -3.29
N GLN A 35 -0.01 -10.36 -3.97
CA GLN A 35 -0.64 -11.62 -3.56
C GLN A 35 0.06 -12.16 -2.31
N LEU A 36 -0.72 -12.47 -1.28
CA LEU A 36 -0.28 -13.07 -0.04
C LEU A 36 -0.29 -14.61 -0.13
N PRO A 37 0.41 -15.32 0.78
CA PRO A 37 0.46 -16.80 0.77
C PRO A 37 -0.92 -17.48 0.88
N ASN A 38 -1.91 -16.81 1.48
CA ASN A 38 -3.29 -17.28 1.59
C ASN A 38 -4.14 -16.98 0.34
N ASN A 39 -3.52 -16.50 -0.75
CA ASN A 39 -4.15 -16.04 -2.00
C ASN A 39 -4.98 -14.76 -1.91
N ASN A 40 -5.03 -14.10 -0.76
CA ASN A 40 -5.59 -12.75 -0.68
C ASN A 40 -4.66 -11.74 -1.35
N ILE A 41 -5.21 -10.58 -1.70
CA ILE A 41 -4.46 -9.47 -2.30
C ILE A 41 -4.36 -8.34 -1.29
N LEU A 42 -3.15 -8.00 -0.85
CA LEU A 42 -2.87 -6.78 -0.09
C LEU A 42 -2.73 -5.61 -1.04
N LEU A 43 -3.33 -4.46 -0.71
CA LEU A 43 -3.38 -3.29 -1.57
C LEU A 43 -3.30 -2.01 -0.74
N PHE A 44 -2.57 -1.02 -1.25
CA PHE A 44 -2.64 0.35 -0.75
C PHE A 44 -3.68 1.12 -1.57
N ASP A 45 -4.78 1.53 -0.96
CA ASP A 45 -5.84 2.33 -1.56
C ASP A 45 -5.63 3.80 -1.18
N ASN A 46 -5.26 4.63 -2.16
CA ASN A 46 -4.88 6.01 -1.91
C ASN A 46 -6.10 6.88 -1.57
N GLY A 47 -7.28 6.57 -2.13
CA GLY A 47 -8.52 7.29 -1.87
C GLY A 47 -8.70 8.59 -2.67
N SER A 48 -7.72 9.01 -3.47
CA SER A 48 -7.77 10.26 -4.22
C SER A 48 -8.90 10.25 -5.24
N HIS A 49 -9.65 11.34 -5.33
CA HIS A 49 -10.86 11.51 -6.14
C HIS A 49 -11.99 10.53 -5.79
N SER A 50 -12.02 10.00 -4.57
CA SER A 50 -13.20 9.28 -4.10
C SER A 50 -14.44 10.18 -4.06
N LYS A 51 -15.63 9.59 -4.10
CA LYS A 51 -16.90 10.33 -3.97
C LYS A 51 -17.22 10.77 -2.52
N SER A 52 -16.33 10.44 -1.59
CA SER A 52 -16.47 10.70 -0.15
C SER A 52 -15.24 11.46 0.36
N LEU A 53 -15.07 11.54 1.69
CA LEU A 53 -13.85 12.04 2.29
C LEU A 53 -12.63 11.28 1.76
N GLU A 54 -11.68 12.00 1.17
CA GLU A 54 -10.40 11.43 0.76
C GLU A 54 -9.59 11.02 1.98
N HIS A 55 -9.23 9.75 2.01
CA HIS A 55 -8.35 9.16 3.01
C HIS A 55 -7.70 7.92 2.41
N SER A 56 -6.53 7.54 2.91
CA SER A 56 -5.91 6.30 2.49
C SER A 56 -6.32 5.16 3.41
N ARG A 57 -6.28 3.96 2.85
CA ARG A 57 -6.44 2.71 3.59
C ARG A 57 -5.55 1.63 3.00
N VAL A 58 -5.17 0.68 3.83
CA VAL A 58 -4.55 -0.58 3.36
C VAL A 58 -5.60 -1.66 3.52
N ILE A 59 -5.86 -2.40 2.45
CA ILE A 59 -6.89 -3.44 2.45
C ILE A 59 -6.31 -4.79 2.01
N GLU A 60 -6.88 -5.85 2.57
CA GLU A 60 -6.68 -7.22 2.14
C GLU A 60 -7.98 -7.74 1.52
N ILE A 61 -7.91 -8.18 0.28
CA ILE A 61 -9.07 -8.60 -0.51
C ILE A 61 -9.00 -10.11 -0.70
N ASN A 62 -10.10 -10.81 -0.44
CA ASN A 62 -10.28 -12.19 -0.86
C ASN A 62 -10.81 -12.21 -2.31
N PRO A 63 -10.01 -12.61 -3.31
CA PRO A 63 -10.42 -12.55 -4.71
C PRO A 63 -11.48 -13.59 -5.08
N PHE A 64 -11.68 -14.64 -4.29
CA PHE A 64 -12.73 -15.64 -4.53
C PHE A 64 -14.12 -15.13 -4.14
N LYS A 65 -14.19 -14.31 -3.08
CA LYS A 65 -15.43 -13.73 -2.58
C LYS A 65 -15.67 -12.28 -3.01
N ASN A 66 -14.64 -11.61 -3.53
CA ASN A 66 -14.62 -10.16 -3.78
C ASN A 66 -14.87 -9.33 -2.50
N GLU A 67 -14.41 -9.82 -1.37
CA GLU A 67 -14.63 -9.20 -0.06
C GLU A 67 -13.33 -8.60 0.49
N ILE A 68 -13.44 -7.44 1.14
CA ILE A 68 -12.36 -6.90 1.97
C ILE A 68 -12.40 -7.64 3.31
N VAL A 69 -11.37 -8.41 3.60
CA VAL A 69 -11.27 -9.27 4.80
C VAL A 69 -10.42 -8.65 5.91
N TRP A 70 -9.62 -7.64 5.59
CA TRP A 70 -8.89 -6.84 6.56
C TRP A 70 -8.70 -5.41 6.03
N GLN A 71 -8.69 -4.43 6.93
CA GLN A 71 -8.47 -3.03 6.60
C GLN A 71 -7.76 -2.29 7.74
N TYR A 72 -6.74 -1.52 7.39
CA TYR A 72 -6.20 -0.42 8.19
C TYR A 72 -6.57 0.93 7.57
N ALA A 73 -7.08 1.85 8.38
CA ALA A 73 -7.33 3.24 8.01
C ALA A 73 -7.05 4.13 9.23
N GLY A 74 -6.82 5.43 8.99
CA GLY A 74 -6.66 6.40 10.07
C GLY A 74 -7.93 6.54 10.90
N SER A 75 -7.77 6.88 12.18
CA SER A 75 -8.87 7.24 13.07
C SER A 75 -8.46 8.51 13.84
N PRO A 76 -8.98 9.70 13.48
CA PRO A 76 -9.96 9.96 12.42
C PRO A 76 -9.41 9.69 11.00
N PRO A 77 -10.26 9.51 9.96
CA PRO A 77 -9.81 9.11 8.62
C PRO A 77 -8.74 10.02 8.00
N ASN A 78 -8.76 11.32 8.29
CA ASN A 78 -7.76 12.28 7.81
C ASN A 78 -6.38 12.16 8.48
N SER A 79 -6.22 11.30 9.50
CA SER A 79 -4.93 11.04 10.14
C SER A 79 -4.00 10.15 9.29
N PHE A 80 -4.48 9.66 8.15
CA PHE A 80 -3.72 8.84 7.22
C PHE A 80 -4.20 9.09 5.79
N TYR A 81 -3.40 9.82 5.02
CA TYR A 81 -3.73 10.11 3.61
C TYR A 81 -2.49 10.34 2.78
N SER A 82 -2.33 9.53 1.72
CA SER A 82 -1.32 9.73 0.69
C SER A 82 -1.99 9.76 -0.67
N PHE A 83 -2.08 10.94 -1.27
CA PHE A 83 -2.80 11.17 -2.53
C PHE A 83 -2.19 10.47 -3.77
N HIS A 84 -0.97 9.92 -3.65
CA HIS A 84 -0.30 9.10 -4.68
C HIS A 84 0.81 8.27 -4.06
N VAL A 85 1.52 7.49 -4.90
CA VAL A 85 2.61 6.56 -4.51
C VAL A 85 2.17 5.63 -3.38
N SER A 86 3.10 5.19 -2.52
CA SER A 86 2.84 4.35 -1.33
C SER A 86 2.88 2.85 -1.59
N SER A 87 2.97 2.11 -0.48
CA SER A 87 3.02 0.66 -0.47
C SER A 87 2.56 0.09 0.87
N ALA A 88 2.12 -1.16 0.83
CA ALA A 88 1.96 -1.99 2.01
C ALA A 88 2.67 -3.34 1.81
N GLN A 89 3.24 -3.88 2.88
CA GLN A 89 3.91 -5.18 2.89
C GLN A 89 3.50 -5.94 4.15
N ARG A 90 2.85 -7.10 3.99
CA ARG A 90 2.64 -8.04 5.10
C ARG A 90 3.99 -8.68 5.46
N LEU A 91 4.33 -8.65 6.75
CA LEU A 91 5.56 -9.17 7.31
C LEU A 91 5.37 -10.61 7.85
N PRO A 92 6.44 -11.40 8.00
CA PRO A 92 6.35 -12.79 8.49
C PRO A 92 5.73 -12.95 9.89
N ASN A 93 5.82 -11.92 10.74
CA ASN A 93 5.20 -11.90 12.07
C ASN A 93 3.70 -11.53 12.05
N GLY A 94 3.10 -11.36 10.87
CA GLY A 94 1.70 -10.96 10.71
C GLY A 94 1.46 -9.44 10.68
N ASN A 95 2.45 -8.62 11.08
CA ASN A 95 2.35 -7.17 11.01
C ASN A 95 2.35 -6.67 9.57
N THR A 96 1.93 -5.43 9.36
CA THR A 96 1.97 -4.77 8.05
C THR A 96 2.83 -3.53 8.11
N LEU A 97 3.88 -3.48 7.29
CA LEU A 97 4.63 -2.26 7.04
C LEU A 97 3.89 -1.42 6.00
N ILE A 98 3.69 -0.14 6.28
CA ILE A 98 2.96 0.81 5.46
C ILE A 98 3.87 2.00 5.16
N CYS A 99 3.97 2.38 3.90
CA CYS A 99 4.68 3.57 3.44
C CYS A 99 3.65 4.60 2.99
N GLU A 100 3.35 5.60 3.82
CA GLU A 100 2.56 6.79 3.47
C GLU A 100 3.44 7.74 2.65
N GLY A 101 3.56 7.44 1.36
CA GLY A 101 4.65 7.96 0.54
C GLY A 101 4.62 9.48 0.31
N ALA A 102 3.43 10.08 0.20
CA ALA A 102 3.29 11.52 -0.02
C ALA A 102 3.84 12.37 1.15
N HIS A 103 3.85 11.81 2.36
CA HIS A 103 4.28 12.49 3.60
C HIS A 103 5.57 11.90 4.18
N GLY A 104 6.23 11.01 3.44
CA GLY A 104 7.51 10.42 3.85
C GLY A 104 7.46 9.60 5.13
N ARG A 105 6.26 9.15 5.55
CA ARG A 105 6.07 8.39 6.78
C ARG A 105 6.02 6.90 6.46
N ILE A 106 6.74 6.12 7.26
CA ILE A 106 6.76 4.66 7.18
C ILE A 106 6.42 4.15 8.58
N PHE A 107 5.45 3.25 8.70
CA PHE A 107 5.02 2.74 9.99
C PHE A 107 4.62 1.28 9.90
N GLU A 108 4.71 0.57 11.02
CA GLU A 108 4.35 -0.83 11.14
C GLU A 108 3.15 -0.97 12.06
N VAL A 109 2.14 -1.72 11.61
CA VAL A 109 0.93 -2.00 12.39
C VAL A 109 0.78 -3.48 12.67
N THR A 110 0.27 -3.81 13.85
CA THR A 110 -0.16 -5.18 14.18
C THR A 110 -1.38 -5.59 13.35
N GLU A 111 -1.72 -6.88 13.37
CA GLU A 111 -2.97 -7.36 12.79
C GLU A 111 -4.20 -6.70 13.43
N THR A 112 -4.13 -6.40 14.73
CA THR A 112 -5.15 -5.65 15.49
C THR A 112 -5.09 -4.14 15.28
N LYS A 113 -4.23 -3.66 14.35
CA LYS A 113 -4.14 -2.27 13.86
C LYS A 113 -3.47 -1.29 14.81
N GLU A 114 -2.66 -1.78 15.75
CA GLU A 114 -1.85 -0.95 16.63
C GLU A 114 -0.53 -0.57 15.95
N ILE A 115 -0.14 0.70 15.98
CA ILE A 115 1.17 1.13 15.49
C ILE A 115 2.23 0.70 16.51
N VAL A 116 3.20 -0.09 16.07
CA VAL A 116 4.29 -0.61 16.91
C VAL A 116 5.65 -0.06 16.55
N TRP A 117 5.76 0.59 15.39
CA TRP A 117 6.98 1.28 14.95
C TRP A 117 6.63 2.36 13.94
N GLU A 118 7.39 3.44 13.94
CA GLU A 118 7.20 4.58 13.05
C GLU A 118 8.53 5.27 12.73
N TYR A 119 8.64 5.75 11.50
CA TYR A 119 9.73 6.56 10.99
C TYR A 119 9.19 7.64 10.07
N ILE A 120 9.74 8.83 10.19
CA ILE A 120 9.45 9.97 9.31
C ILE A 120 10.76 10.32 8.59
N ASN A 121 10.73 10.32 7.26
CA ASN A 121 11.87 10.72 6.44
C ASN A 121 12.29 12.16 6.76
N PRO A 122 13.51 12.41 7.29
CA PRO A 122 13.97 13.75 7.63
C PRO A 122 14.58 14.49 6.43
N PHE A 123 14.71 13.83 5.27
CA PHE A 123 15.35 14.42 4.09
C PHE A 123 14.31 15.09 3.19
N PHE A 124 14.32 16.42 3.22
CA PHE A 124 13.48 17.27 2.40
C PHE A 124 14.19 17.71 1.13
N VAL A 125 13.46 17.72 0.02
CA VAL A 125 13.93 18.23 -1.28
C VAL A 125 12.89 19.18 -1.86
N LYS A 126 13.34 20.16 -2.64
CA LYS A 126 12.42 21.06 -3.35
C LYS A 126 11.55 20.26 -4.32
N SER A 127 10.25 20.48 -4.23
CA SER A 127 9.26 19.91 -5.13
C SER A 127 9.52 20.32 -6.58
N LEU A 128 9.35 19.38 -7.52
CA LEU A 128 9.31 19.70 -8.95
C LEU A 128 8.07 20.51 -9.36
N ARG A 129 7.10 20.69 -8.44
CA ARG A 129 5.81 21.33 -8.68
C ARG A 129 5.61 22.66 -7.93
N GLY A 130 6.68 23.26 -7.40
CA GLY A 130 6.64 24.59 -6.77
C GLY A 130 7.62 24.74 -5.61
N ASP A 131 7.55 25.88 -4.93
CA ASP A 131 8.42 26.26 -3.80
C ASP A 131 7.97 25.63 -2.47
N VAL A 132 7.69 24.33 -2.48
CA VAL A 132 7.39 23.55 -1.27
C VAL A 132 8.42 22.45 -1.15
N GLU A 133 8.99 22.28 0.03
CA GLU A 133 9.85 21.16 0.32
C GLU A 133 9.02 19.90 0.63
N MET A 134 9.48 18.76 0.13
CA MET A 134 8.82 17.47 0.29
C MET A 134 9.82 16.41 0.72
N ASN A 135 9.39 15.47 1.56
CA ASN A 135 10.18 14.33 2.01
C ASN A 135 9.63 13.00 1.46
N GLN A 136 9.05 13.04 0.25
CA GLN A 136 8.31 11.91 -0.33
C GLN A 136 9.15 10.64 -0.44
N VAL A 137 8.50 9.51 -0.17
CA VAL A 137 9.08 8.18 -0.32
C VAL A 137 8.20 7.40 -1.29
N PHE A 138 8.77 6.89 -2.38
CA PHE A 138 7.99 6.14 -3.38
C PHE A 138 7.46 4.82 -2.81
N ARG A 139 8.31 4.08 -2.11
CA ARG A 139 8.04 2.75 -1.55
C ARG A 139 9.02 2.43 -0.44
N ALA A 140 8.59 1.60 0.51
CA ALA A 140 9.45 1.00 1.52
C ALA A 140 9.27 -0.52 1.56
N HIS A 141 10.36 -1.23 1.88
CA HIS A 141 10.37 -2.66 2.13
C HIS A 141 11.13 -2.93 3.42
N LYS A 142 10.65 -3.89 4.21
CA LYS A 142 11.35 -4.41 5.39
C LYS A 142 11.63 -5.88 5.16
N TYR A 143 12.90 -6.24 5.34
CA TYR A 143 13.40 -7.60 5.20
C TYR A 143 13.84 -8.10 6.57
N SER A 144 13.61 -9.38 6.84
CA SER A 144 14.21 -10.03 8.00
C SER A 144 15.71 -10.18 7.78
N TYR A 145 16.53 -10.23 8.84
CA TYR A 145 17.96 -10.48 8.70
C TYR A 145 18.26 -11.83 8.01
N SER A 146 17.36 -12.80 8.17
CA SER A 146 17.42 -14.12 7.53
C SER A 146 16.94 -14.15 6.08
N ASP A 147 16.45 -13.04 5.53
CA ASP A 147 15.86 -13.02 4.19
C ASP A 147 16.91 -13.29 3.10
N GLU A 148 16.68 -14.32 2.29
CA GLU A 148 17.56 -14.73 1.19
C GLU A 148 17.85 -13.57 0.22
N SER A 149 16.87 -12.68 0.00
CA SER A 149 16.99 -11.57 -0.95
C SER A 149 18.05 -10.53 -0.55
N ILE A 150 18.44 -10.47 0.73
CA ILE A 150 19.43 -9.51 1.24
C ILE A 150 20.78 -10.14 1.58
N LYS A 151 20.94 -11.47 1.46
CA LYS A 151 22.20 -12.17 1.82
C LYS A 151 23.42 -11.72 1.01
N ASN A 152 23.21 -11.11 -0.16
CA ASN A 152 24.28 -10.59 -1.02
C ASN A 152 24.35 -9.05 -1.05
N LEU A 153 23.50 -8.34 -0.30
CA LEU A 153 23.49 -6.88 -0.26
C LEU A 153 24.54 -6.28 0.69
N PHE A 154 25.07 -7.08 1.61
CA PHE A 154 26.01 -6.64 2.66
C PHE A 154 27.35 -7.39 2.63
N LYS A 155 27.70 -8.01 1.50
CA LYS A 155 29.06 -8.50 1.22
C LYS A 155 29.85 -7.39 0.52
#